data_AF-A0A5B7BYY4-F1
#
_entry.id   AF-A0A5B7BYY4-F1
#
_cell.length_a   1.000
_cell.length_b   1.000
_cell.length_c   1.000
_cell.angle_alpha   90.00
_cell.angle_beta   90.00
_cell.angle_gamma   90.00
#
_symmetry.space_group_name_H-M   'P 1'
#
loop_
_entity.id
_entity.type
_entity.pdbx_description
1 polymer ?
#
loop_
_entity_poly.entity_id
_entity_poly.type
_entity_poly.pdbx_seq_one_letter_code
_entity_poly.pdbx_strand_id
1 'polypeptide(L)'
;IPPSNMSLREFHAINCPNLKSLPEGLHNLTKLETMEIKDCHSLVSFPDGGLPNSLVSLSIICCKILNLMSPSEWRLHELTSLRELTLGGRCPELVSFPEWLLPTSLASLSVQELPNLETLSSGLQNLTSLKQLKMINCPNIKFL
;
A
#
# COMPACT_ATOMS: atom_id res chain seq x y z
N ILE A 1 0.74 -28.23 -12.01
CA ILE A 1 1.94 -27.47 -12.44
C ILE A 1 1.48 -26.02 -12.58
N PRO A 2 1.81 -25.09 -11.67
CA PRO A 2 1.50 -23.68 -11.93
C PRO A 2 2.36 -23.22 -13.11
N PRO A 3 1.85 -22.37 -14.02
CA PRO A 3 2.53 -22.07 -15.27
C PRO A 3 3.91 -21.47 -14.99
N SER A 4 4.92 -22.09 -15.59
CA SER A 4 6.36 -21.92 -15.37
C SER A 4 6.95 -20.64 -15.98
N ASN A 5 6.14 -19.60 -16.20
CA ASN A 5 6.62 -18.31 -16.71
C ASN A 5 5.74 -17.15 -16.25
N MET A 6 5.88 -16.77 -14.99
CA MET A 6 5.23 -15.56 -14.46
C MET A 6 6.14 -14.35 -14.71
N SER A 7 6.16 -13.90 -15.96
CA SER A 7 6.88 -12.69 -16.41
C SER A 7 6.12 -11.39 -16.13
N LEU A 8 5.03 -11.45 -15.37
CA LEU A 8 4.19 -10.29 -15.07
C LEU A 8 4.98 -9.30 -14.21
N ARG A 9 5.15 -8.07 -14.71
CA ARG A 9 5.86 -6.99 -14.01
C ARG A 9 4.91 -5.95 -13.41
N GLU A 10 3.71 -5.85 -13.95
CA GLU A 10 2.74 -4.82 -13.58
C GLU A 10 1.38 -5.47 -13.32
N PHE A 11 0.70 -5.05 -12.25
CA PHE A 11 -0.65 -5.45 -11.90
C PHE A 11 -1.49 -4.20 -11.64
N HIS A 12 -2.61 -4.08 -12.34
CA HIS A 12 -3.54 -2.96 -12.18
C HIS A 12 -4.95 -3.50 -11.93
N ALA A 13 -5.56 -3.07 -10.82
CA ALA A 13 -6.97 -3.27 -10.54
C ALA A 13 -7.61 -1.89 -10.38
N ILE A 14 -8.32 -1.43 -11.41
CA ILE A 14 -8.88 -0.06 -11.46
C ILE A 14 -10.39 -0.17 -11.61
N ASN A 15 -11.13 0.53 -10.74
CA ASN A 15 -12.60 0.57 -10.74
C ASN A 15 -13.23 -0.83 -10.78
N CYS A 16 -12.76 -1.72 -9.89
CA CYS A 16 -13.26 -3.08 -9.77
C CYS A 16 -14.17 -3.20 -8.52
N PRO A 17 -15.46 -2.81 -8.62
CA PRO A 17 -16.35 -2.71 -7.45
C PRO A 17 -16.71 -4.06 -6.84
N ASN A 18 -16.48 -5.18 -7.55
CA ASN A 18 -16.75 -6.54 -7.06
C ASN A 18 -15.49 -7.28 -6.61
N LEU A 19 -14.30 -6.66 -6.69
CA LEU A 19 -13.05 -7.28 -6.29
C LEU A 19 -12.99 -7.33 -4.76
N LYS A 20 -13.23 -8.51 -4.18
CA LYS A 20 -13.24 -8.72 -2.72
C LYS A 20 -11.86 -9.06 -2.14
N SER A 21 -11.06 -9.77 -2.93
CA SER A 21 -9.69 -10.19 -2.61
C SER A 21 -8.84 -10.18 -3.88
N LEU A 22 -7.52 -10.09 -3.73
CA LEU A 22 -6.58 -10.28 -4.85
C LEU A 22 -6.41 -11.78 -5.15
N PRO A 23 -5.88 -12.15 -6.34
CA PRO A 23 -5.66 -13.55 -6.69
C PRO A 23 -4.76 -14.28 -5.69
N GLU A 24 -5.14 -15.51 -5.35
CA GLU A 24 -4.28 -16.41 -4.57
C GLU A 24 -2.96 -16.68 -5.30
N GLY A 25 -1.88 -16.82 -4.54
CA GLY A 25 -0.55 -17.07 -5.11
C GLY A 25 0.14 -15.83 -5.69
N LEU A 26 -0.37 -14.61 -5.47
CA LEU A 26 0.25 -13.35 -5.93
C LEU A 26 1.71 -13.21 -5.44
N HIS A 27 2.01 -13.72 -4.26
CA HIS A 27 3.36 -13.79 -3.69
C HIS A 27 4.37 -14.60 -4.55
N ASN A 28 3.88 -15.51 -5.42
CA ASN A 28 4.73 -16.28 -6.34
C ASN A 28 5.14 -15.50 -7.59
N LEU A 29 4.60 -14.29 -7.80
CA LEU A 29 4.97 -13.43 -8.91
C LEU A 29 6.31 -12.73 -8.63
N THR A 30 7.40 -13.48 -8.73
CA THR A 30 8.78 -13.03 -8.39
C THR A 30 9.34 -11.94 -9.29
N LYS A 31 8.62 -11.55 -10.35
CA LYS A 31 8.97 -10.46 -11.27
C LYS A 31 8.01 -9.28 -11.21
N LEU A 32 6.99 -9.32 -10.34
CA LEU A 32 6.03 -8.23 -10.21
C LEU A 32 6.68 -7.07 -9.48
N GLU A 33 6.83 -5.94 -10.17
CA GLU A 33 7.52 -4.74 -9.69
C GLU A 33 6.55 -3.62 -9.35
N THR A 34 5.43 -3.52 -10.07
CA THR A 34 4.45 -2.44 -9.90
C THR A 34 3.07 -3.00 -9.65
N MET A 35 2.40 -2.44 -8.65
CA MET A 35 1.02 -2.76 -8.32
C MET A 35 0.22 -1.50 -8.06
N GLU A 36 -0.89 -1.36 -8.79
CA GLU A 36 -1.85 -0.28 -8.60
C GLU A 36 -3.24 -0.86 -8.34
N ILE A 37 -3.86 -0.44 -7.24
CA ILE A 37 -5.23 -0.76 -6.89
C ILE A 37 -5.97 0.55 -6.66
N LYS A 38 -6.94 0.84 -7.51
CA LYS A 38 -7.64 2.11 -7.51
C LYS A 38 -9.15 1.91 -7.61
N ASP A 39 -9.91 2.62 -6.80
CA ASP A 39 -11.39 2.61 -6.82
C ASP A 39 -11.99 1.19 -6.68
N CYS A 40 -11.33 0.32 -5.89
CA CYS A 40 -11.77 -1.05 -5.63
C CYS A 40 -12.41 -1.15 -4.23
N HIS A 41 -13.62 -0.62 -4.08
CA HIS A 41 -14.25 -0.44 -2.76
C HIS A 41 -14.68 -1.73 -2.04
N SER A 42 -14.80 -2.86 -2.73
CA SER A 42 -15.12 -4.15 -2.10
C SER A 42 -13.88 -4.90 -1.61
N LEU A 43 -12.67 -4.42 -1.91
CA LEU A 43 -11.44 -5.06 -1.48
C LEU A 43 -11.25 -4.83 0.03
N VAL A 44 -11.20 -5.92 0.78
CA VAL A 44 -11.14 -5.88 2.25
C VAL A 44 -9.87 -6.49 2.84
N SER A 45 -9.17 -7.35 2.10
CA SER A 45 -7.93 -7.99 2.56
C SER A 45 -7.00 -8.35 1.39
N PHE A 46 -5.72 -8.58 1.73
CA PHE A 46 -4.75 -9.25 0.86
C PHE A 46 -4.86 -10.78 1.00
N PRO A 47 -4.36 -11.56 0.03
CA PRO A 47 -4.29 -13.02 0.14
C PRO A 47 -3.34 -13.43 1.28
N ASP A 48 -3.55 -14.60 1.87
CA ASP A 48 -2.82 -15.08 3.07
C ASP A 48 -1.30 -15.10 2.86
N GLY A 49 -0.85 -15.40 1.64
CA GLY A 49 0.57 -15.39 1.27
C GLY A 49 1.19 -13.99 1.15
N GLY A 50 0.41 -12.92 1.27
CA GLY A 50 0.85 -11.54 1.17
C GLY A 50 1.14 -11.08 -0.26
N LEU A 51 1.78 -9.91 -0.35
CA LEU A 51 2.24 -9.31 -1.62
C LEU A 51 3.63 -9.84 -1.99
N PRO A 52 3.99 -9.88 -3.29
CA PRO A 52 5.28 -10.39 -3.73
C PRO A 52 6.44 -9.49 -3.29
N ASN A 53 7.53 -10.12 -2.85
CA ASN A 53 8.74 -9.45 -2.38
C ASN A 53 9.52 -8.70 -3.47
N SER A 54 9.22 -8.95 -4.75
CA SER A 54 9.79 -8.24 -5.89
C SER A 54 9.18 -6.86 -6.11
N LEU A 55 8.11 -6.52 -5.39
CA LEU A 55 7.37 -5.29 -5.58
C LEU A 55 8.24 -4.07 -5.22
N VAL A 56 8.39 -3.15 -6.16
CA VAL A 56 9.15 -1.91 -6.04
C VAL A 56 8.23 -0.73 -5.81
N SER A 57 7.04 -0.73 -6.44
CA SER A 57 6.07 0.35 -6.35
C SER A 57 4.67 -0.20 -6.03
N LEU A 58 4.06 0.32 -4.96
CA LEU A 58 2.70 -0.01 -4.53
C LEU A 58 1.86 1.27 -4.45
N SER A 59 0.73 1.28 -5.14
CA SER A 59 -0.25 2.35 -5.08
C SER A 59 -1.63 1.80 -4.73
N ILE A 60 -2.23 2.28 -3.64
CA ILE A 60 -3.59 1.91 -3.23
C ILE A 60 -4.39 3.19 -2.95
N ILE A 61 -5.36 3.46 -3.83
CA ILE A 61 -6.13 4.71 -3.84
C ILE A 61 -7.63 4.40 -3.81
N CYS A 62 -8.40 5.11 -2.99
CA CYS A 62 -9.86 5.01 -2.93
C CYS A 62 -10.34 3.57 -2.62
N CYS A 63 -9.65 2.85 -1.73
CA CYS A 63 -9.99 1.46 -1.39
C CYS A 63 -10.32 1.33 0.10
N LYS A 64 -11.39 0.58 0.45
CA LYS A 64 -11.81 0.38 1.85
C LYS A 64 -10.79 -0.40 2.69
N ILE A 65 -9.95 -1.20 2.03
CA ILE A 65 -8.86 -1.96 2.63
C ILE A 65 -7.95 -1.12 3.54
N LEU A 66 -7.78 0.19 3.25
CA LEU A 66 -7.00 1.13 4.06
C LEU A 66 -7.54 1.32 5.48
N ASN A 67 -8.84 1.07 5.70
CA ASN A 67 -9.52 1.28 6.98
C ASN A 67 -9.88 -0.04 7.69
N LEU A 68 -9.84 -1.17 6.97
CA LEU A 68 -10.34 -2.46 7.48
C LEU A 68 -9.25 -3.35 8.06
N MET A 69 -8.04 -3.26 7.53
CA MET A 69 -6.91 -4.05 8.04
C MET A 69 -6.10 -3.28 9.07
N SER A 70 -5.79 -3.96 10.16
CA SER A 70 -4.80 -3.54 11.15
C SER A 70 -3.40 -3.44 10.52
N PRO A 71 -2.50 -2.62 11.09
CA PRO A 71 -1.20 -2.38 10.47
C PRO A 71 -0.33 -3.62 10.27
N SER A 72 -0.46 -4.61 11.16
CA SER A 72 0.23 -5.89 11.08
C SER A 72 -0.22 -6.77 9.91
N GLU A 73 -1.50 -6.69 9.53
CA GLU A 73 -2.06 -7.52 8.44
C GLU A 73 -1.57 -7.09 7.07
N TRP A 74 -1.13 -5.83 6.95
CA TRP A 74 -0.53 -5.30 5.73
C TRP A 74 0.82 -5.93 5.38
N ARG A 75 1.56 -6.42 6.39
CA ARG A 75 2.88 -7.07 6.24
C ARG A 75 3.86 -6.31 5.32
N LEU A 76 3.74 -4.97 5.25
CA LEU A 76 4.57 -4.15 4.36
C LEU A 76 6.06 -4.23 4.73
N HIS A 77 6.40 -4.45 6.00
CA HIS A 77 7.76 -4.64 6.47
C HIS A 77 8.47 -5.80 5.78
N GLU A 78 7.72 -6.79 5.29
CA GLU A 78 8.28 -7.93 4.57
C GLU A 78 8.65 -7.59 3.12
N LEU A 79 8.17 -6.46 2.58
CA LEU A 79 8.42 -6.04 1.20
C LEU A 79 9.76 -5.33 1.08
N THR A 80 10.84 -6.10 1.19
CA THR A 80 12.22 -5.59 1.21
C THR A 80 12.64 -4.86 -0.08
N SER A 81 11.99 -5.16 -1.22
CA SER A 81 12.22 -4.46 -2.49
C SER A 81 11.40 -3.18 -2.66
N LEU A 82 10.43 -2.91 -1.78
CA LEU A 82 9.55 -1.76 -1.95
C LEU A 82 10.35 -0.45 -1.81
N ARG A 83 10.19 0.45 -2.77
CA ARG A 83 10.84 1.77 -2.81
C ARG A 83 9.82 2.89 -2.82
N GLU A 84 8.65 2.65 -3.38
CA GLU A 84 7.61 3.64 -3.57
C GLU A 84 6.29 3.13 -3.02
N LEU A 85 5.66 3.95 -2.16
CA LEU A 85 4.37 3.67 -1.57
C LEU A 85 3.48 4.88 -1.72
N THR A 86 2.33 4.70 -2.36
CA THR A 86 1.29 5.72 -2.48
C THR A 86 0.00 5.19 -1.87
N LEU A 87 -0.56 5.93 -0.90
CA LEU A 87 -1.78 5.56 -0.19
C LEU A 87 -2.72 6.75 -0.14
N GLY A 88 -4.01 6.55 -0.35
CA GLY A 88 -4.93 7.69 -0.37
C GLY A 88 -6.31 7.44 -0.92
N GLY A 89 -6.99 8.53 -1.27
CA GLY A 89 -8.27 8.53 -1.96
C GLY A 89 -9.46 8.57 -1.01
N ARG A 90 -9.78 9.78 -0.54
CA ARG A 90 -10.95 10.15 0.27
C ARG A 90 -11.38 9.08 1.27
N CYS A 91 -10.45 8.69 2.14
CA CYS A 91 -10.72 7.83 3.28
C CYS A 91 -10.99 8.72 4.50
N PRO A 92 -12.25 9.13 4.78
CA PRO A 92 -12.54 10.00 5.91
C PRO A 92 -12.32 9.30 7.26
N GLU A 93 -12.35 7.97 7.30
CA GLU A 93 -12.14 7.19 8.52
C GLU A 93 -10.68 7.20 9.01
N LEU A 94 -9.73 7.51 8.12
CA LEU A 94 -8.30 7.47 8.46
C LEU A 94 -7.86 8.75 9.16
N VAL A 95 -8.02 8.76 10.49
CA VAL A 95 -7.68 9.92 11.35
C VAL A 95 -6.19 9.97 11.71
N SER A 96 -5.56 8.82 11.90
CA SER A 96 -4.12 8.71 12.17
C SER A 96 -3.49 7.77 11.16
N PHE A 97 -2.23 8.05 10.81
CA PHE A 97 -1.49 7.11 9.99
C PHE A 97 -1.23 5.87 10.83
N PRO A 98 -1.64 4.68 10.37
CA PRO A 98 -1.46 3.49 11.18
C PRO A 98 0.03 3.18 11.28
N GLU A 99 0.45 2.46 12.33
CA GLU A 99 1.84 2.00 12.47
C GLU A 99 2.13 0.87 11.46
N TRP A 100 2.08 1.19 10.15
CA TRP A 100 2.07 0.24 9.02
C TRP A 100 3.32 -0.62 8.87
N LEU A 101 4.20 -0.66 9.88
CA LEU A 101 5.48 -1.39 9.88
C LEU A 101 6.09 -1.27 8.49
N LEU A 102 6.35 -0.03 8.06
CA LEU A 102 6.81 0.24 6.70
C LEU A 102 8.22 -0.34 6.50
N PRO A 103 8.54 -0.83 5.29
CA PRO A 103 9.86 -1.41 5.03
C PRO A 103 10.94 -0.33 5.04
N THR A 104 12.09 -0.61 5.65
CA THR A 104 13.22 0.35 5.77
C THR A 104 13.85 0.70 4.42
N SER A 105 13.54 -0.07 3.39
CA SER A 105 13.94 0.17 2.01
C SER A 105 13.13 1.26 1.29
N LEU A 106 12.01 1.71 1.89
CA LEU A 106 11.13 2.70 1.30
C LEU A 106 11.87 4.04 1.10
N ALA A 107 11.89 4.51 -0.15
CA ALA A 107 12.58 5.73 -0.56
C ALA A 107 11.62 6.90 -0.83
N SER A 108 10.37 6.60 -1.18
CA SER A 108 9.34 7.59 -1.44
C SER A 108 8.01 7.15 -0.83
N LEU A 109 7.45 7.99 0.03
CA LEU A 109 6.10 7.83 0.58
C LEU A 109 5.21 8.97 0.09
N SER A 110 4.06 8.63 -0.46
CA SER A 110 3.01 9.59 -0.83
C SER A 110 1.70 9.26 -0.15
N VAL A 111 1.12 10.25 0.51
CA VAL A 111 -0.24 10.20 1.08
C VAL A 111 -1.11 11.24 0.40
N GLN A 112 -2.29 10.83 -0.09
CA GLN A 112 -3.11 11.66 -0.96
C GLN A 112 -4.59 11.67 -0.55
N GLU A 113 -5.21 12.84 -0.58
CA GLU A 113 -6.66 13.02 -0.35
C GLU A 113 -7.16 12.37 0.95
N LEU A 114 -6.44 12.57 2.04
CA LEU A 114 -6.81 12.10 3.38
C LEU A 114 -7.31 13.28 4.22
N PRO A 115 -8.63 13.59 4.17
CA PRO A 115 -9.17 14.82 4.75
C PRO A 115 -9.03 14.87 6.27
N ASN A 116 -9.09 13.74 6.95
CA ASN A 116 -9.10 13.66 8.42
C ASN A 116 -7.77 13.21 9.01
N LEU A 117 -6.73 12.99 8.19
CA LEU A 117 -5.43 12.54 8.68
C LEU A 117 -4.73 13.64 9.49
N GLU A 118 -4.54 13.42 10.79
CA GLU A 118 -3.96 14.38 11.73
C GLU A 118 -2.46 14.15 11.98
N THR A 119 -2.00 12.89 12.02
CA THR A 119 -0.61 12.54 12.40
C THR A 119 0.03 11.48 11.50
N LEU A 120 1.35 11.61 11.29
CA LEU A 120 2.22 10.68 10.53
C LEU A 120 3.42 10.15 11.34
N SER A 121 3.65 10.66 12.56
CA SER A 121 4.99 10.73 13.15
C SER A 121 5.57 9.41 13.67
N SER A 122 4.78 8.46 14.15
CA SER A 122 5.33 7.20 14.71
C SER A 122 5.86 6.24 13.65
N GLY A 123 5.20 6.16 12.48
CA GLY A 123 5.57 5.22 11.41
C GLY A 123 6.82 5.60 10.61
N LEU A 124 7.26 6.86 10.67
CA LEU A 124 8.36 7.37 9.84
C LEU A 124 9.74 7.29 10.49
N GLN A 125 9.81 7.15 11.82
CA GLN A 125 11.07 7.25 12.57
C GLN A 125 12.13 6.22 12.14
N ASN A 126 11.70 5.06 11.65
CA ASN A 126 12.58 3.96 11.25
C ASN A 126 12.91 3.92 9.75
N LEU A 127 12.41 4.87 8.96
CA LEU A 127 12.59 4.87 7.50
C LEU A 127 13.90 5.53 7.09
N THR A 128 15.01 4.83 7.32
CA THR A 128 16.37 5.32 7.05
C THR A 128 16.66 5.59 5.57
N SER A 129 15.92 4.96 4.65
CA SER A 129 16.08 5.16 3.20
C SER A 129 15.17 6.25 2.62
N LEU A 130 14.27 6.83 3.41
CA LEU A 130 13.25 7.75 2.92
C LEU A 130 13.89 9.05 2.42
N LYS A 131 13.69 9.36 1.14
CA LYS A 131 14.20 10.57 0.47
C LYS A 131 13.09 11.53 0.10
N GLN A 132 11.87 11.03 -0.09
CA GLN A 132 10.72 11.82 -0.50
C GLN A 132 9.51 11.49 0.38
N LEU A 133 8.91 12.53 0.94
CA LEU A 133 7.59 12.49 1.56
C LEU A 133 6.69 13.48 0.84
N LYS A 134 5.64 12.98 0.19
CA LYS A 134 4.66 13.80 -0.54
C LYS A 134 3.31 13.70 0.15
N MET A 135 2.74 14.85 0.52
CA MET A 135 1.35 14.93 0.96
C MET A 135 0.58 15.79 -0.02
N ILE A 136 -0.53 15.26 -0.51
CA ILE A 136 -1.36 15.93 -1.50
C ILE A 136 -2.78 15.97 -0.93
N ASN A 137 -3.34 17.18 -0.77
CA ASN A 137 -4.71 17.35 -0.29
C ASN A 137 -5.00 16.65 1.07
N CYS A 138 -4.09 16.84 2.05
CA CYS A 138 -4.23 16.38 3.45
C CYS A 138 -4.33 17.61 4.39
N PRO A 139 -5.50 18.25 4.51
CA PRO A 139 -5.63 19.57 5.13
C PRO A 139 -5.47 19.60 6.65
N ASN A 140 -5.75 18.51 7.35
CA ASN A 140 -5.77 18.46 8.82
C ASN A 140 -4.45 17.97 9.44
N ILE A 141 -3.44 17.69 8.61
CA ILE A 141 -2.19 17.10 9.10
C ILE A 141 -1.34 18.10 9.86
N LYS A 142 -0.87 17.70 11.05
CA LYS A 142 0.00 18.49 11.91
C LYS A 142 1.37 17.82 11.99
N PHE A 143 2.40 18.54 11.59
CA PHE A 143 3.78 18.15 11.90
C PHE A 143 4.07 18.52 13.35
N LEU A 144 4.35 17.52 14.18
CA LEU A 144 4.92 17.68 15.52
C LEU A 144 6.41 17.35 15.45
#